data_AF-A0A6L7GNA1-F1
#
_entry.id   AF-A0A6L7GNA1-F1
#
_cell.length_a   1.000
_cell.length_b   1.000
_cell.length_c   1.000
_cell.angle_alpha   90.00
_cell.angle_beta   90.00
_cell.angle_gamma   90.00
#
_symmetry.space_group_name_H-M   'P 1'
#
loop_
_entity.id
_entity.type
_entity.pdbx_description
1 polymer ?
#
loop_
_entity_poly.entity_id
_entity_poly.type
_entity_poly.pdbx_seq_one_letter_code
_entity_poly.pdbx_strand_id
1 'polypeptide(L)'
;MSQLDPTRPHGGRYLGEPHTIDDRTTMISVSRTGLRGAPVTVGVLTITDGTTTWTPVVDAGRVAMIGVITGLIAATLGSAAVLRQPPWPKMTIESDRFPGGNR
;
A
#
# COMPACT_ATOMS: atom_id res chain seq x y z
N MET A 1 -26.82 34.57 10.01
CA MET A 1 -26.34 33.39 9.26
C MET A 1 -25.03 33.73 8.58
N SER A 2 -23.89 33.21 9.06
CA SER A 2 -22.59 33.38 8.39
C SER A 2 -22.58 32.51 7.15
N GLN A 3 -22.59 33.14 5.98
CA GLN A 3 -22.45 32.49 4.68
C GLN A 3 -21.04 31.89 4.62
N LEU A 4 -20.96 30.56 4.61
CA LEU A 4 -19.70 29.83 4.41
C LEU A 4 -19.14 30.22 3.04
N ASP A 5 -17.95 30.81 3.06
CA ASP A 5 -17.12 31.08 1.89
C ASP A 5 -16.73 29.73 1.24
N PRO A 6 -17.25 29.42 0.04
CA PRO A 6 -17.03 28.13 -0.62
C PRO A 6 -15.59 27.97 -1.14
N THR A 7 -14.75 29.00 -1.06
CA THR A 7 -13.40 29.00 -1.64
C THR A 7 -12.30 28.71 -0.64
N ARG A 8 -12.64 28.53 0.66
CA ARG A 8 -11.64 28.12 1.64
C ARG A 8 -11.18 26.70 1.35
N PRO A 9 -9.87 26.44 1.21
CA PRO A 9 -9.36 25.09 1.07
C PRO A 9 -9.51 24.34 2.40
N HIS A 10 -10.71 23.85 2.67
CA HIS A 10 -10.90 22.69 3.51
C HIS A 10 -10.21 21.53 2.79
N GLY A 11 -9.42 20.70 3.48
CA GLY A 11 -8.67 19.57 2.91
C GLY A 11 -9.59 18.55 2.23
N GLY A 12 -10.08 18.91 1.04
CA GLY A 12 -11.37 18.51 0.51
C GLY A 12 -11.20 17.73 -0.77
N ARG A 13 -12.03 16.71 -0.93
CA ARG A 13 -12.18 16.00 -2.19
C ARG A 13 -12.76 16.98 -3.20
N TYR A 14 -12.05 17.20 -4.30
CA TYR A 14 -12.50 18.04 -5.40
C TYR A 14 -13.28 17.15 -6.36
N LEU A 15 -14.60 17.33 -6.39
CA LEU A 15 -15.44 16.80 -7.47
C LEU A 15 -15.16 17.67 -8.70
N GLY A 16 -14.60 17.09 -9.74
CA GLY A 16 -14.45 17.76 -11.01
C GLY A 16 -15.80 18.04 -11.66
N GLU A 17 -15.81 18.96 -12.60
CA GLU A 17 -17.00 19.36 -13.34
C GLU A 17 -17.68 18.13 -13.95
N PRO A 18 -19.00 17.94 -13.77
CA PRO A 18 -19.72 16.81 -14.35
C PRO A 18 -19.64 16.87 -15.87
N HIS A 19 -19.03 15.85 -16.47
CA HIS A 19 -19.01 15.70 -17.92
C HIS A 19 -20.11 14.70 -18.31
N THR A 20 -21.13 15.19 -19.00
CA THR A 20 -22.17 14.34 -19.59
C THR A 20 -21.60 13.70 -20.85
N ILE A 21 -21.45 12.38 -20.84
CA ILE A 21 -20.97 11.61 -22.01
C ILE A 21 -22.15 11.23 -22.92
N ASP A 22 -23.34 11.06 -22.34
CA ASP A 22 -24.60 10.74 -23.02
C ASP A 22 -25.79 11.23 -22.17
N ASP A 23 -26.99 11.41 -22.73
CA ASP A 23 -28.18 11.99 -22.07
C ASP A 23 -28.62 11.26 -20.79
N ARG A 24 -28.11 10.03 -20.57
CA ARG A 24 -28.38 9.22 -19.38
C ARG A 24 -27.15 8.84 -18.57
N THR A 25 -25.96 9.34 -18.93
CA THR A 25 -24.69 9.01 -18.25
C THR A 25 -23.95 10.27 -17.79
N THR A 26 -23.91 10.47 -16.48
CA THR A 26 -23.17 11.57 -15.83
C THR A 26 -21.86 11.04 -15.26
N MET A 27 -20.73 11.57 -15.74
CA MET A 27 -19.40 11.26 -15.23
C MET A 27 -18.92 12.37 -14.29
N ILE A 28 -18.65 12.03 -13.04
CA ILE A 28 -18.07 12.95 -12.04
C ILE A 28 -16.67 12.44 -11.70
N SER A 29 -15.65 13.18 -12.14
CA SER A 29 -14.27 12.89 -11.74
C SER A 29 -14.06 13.27 -10.28
N VAL A 30 -13.45 12.40 -9.49
CA VAL A 30 -13.15 12.68 -8.08
C VAL A 30 -11.64 12.78 -7.93
N SER A 31 -11.17 13.95 -7.52
CA SER A 31 -9.76 14.21 -7.25
C SER A 31 -9.56 14.56 -5.77
N ARG A 32 -8.36 14.33 -5.27
CA ARG A 32 -7.91 14.71 -3.93
C ARG A 32 -6.58 15.42 -4.03
N THR A 33 -6.32 16.33 -3.11
CA THR A 33 -4.98 16.87 -2.89
C THR A 33 -4.03 15.75 -2.46
N GLY A 34 -3.01 15.49 -3.29
CA GLY A 34 -1.96 14.52 -3.02
C GLY A 34 -0.92 15.02 -2.01
N LEU A 35 0.04 14.14 -1.66
CA LEU A 35 1.04 14.38 -0.62
C LEU A 35 1.92 15.62 -0.83
N ARG A 36 2.04 16.10 -2.08
CA ARG A 36 2.81 17.30 -2.47
C ARG A 36 1.93 18.47 -2.94
N GLY A 37 0.64 18.47 -2.59
CA GLY A 37 -0.30 19.50 -3.05
C GLY A 37 -0.77 19.34 -4.50
N ALA A 38 -0.20 18.41 -5.27
CA ALA A 38 -0.65 18.11 -6.63
C ALA A 38 -2.04 17.43 -6.62
N PRO A 39 -2.96 17.77 -7.53
CA PRO A 39 -4.23 17.07 -7.67
C PRO A 39 -3.98 15.63 -8.14
N VAL A 40 -4.55 14.66 -7.42
CA VAL A 40 -4.47 13.23 -7.75
C VAL A 40 -5.88 12.73 -8.03
N THR A 41 -6.10 12.19 -9.22
CA THR A 41 -7.36 11.52 -9.57
C THR A 41 -7.53 10.26 -8.74
N VAL A 42 -8.63 10.18 -8.00
CA VAL A 42 -8.93 9.06 -7.07
C VAL A 42 -9.86 8.04 -7.75
N GLY A 43 -10.76 8.51 -8.60
CA GLY A 43 -11.79 7.67 -9.19
C GLY A 43 -12.73 8.48 -10.07
N VAL A 44 -13.57 7.74 -10.77
CA VAL A 44 -14.68 8.27 -11.56
C VAL A 44 -15.96 7.67 -11.00
N LEU A 45 -16.92 8.52 -10.66
CA LEU A 45 -18.28 8.11 -10.34
C LEU A 45 -19.10 8.24 -11.62
N THR A 46 -19.68 7.14 -12.07
CA THR A 46 -20.57 7.12 -13.25
C THR A 46 -21.98 6.82 -12.78
N ILE A 47 -22.92 7.70 -13.11
CA ILE A 47 -24.34 7.48 -12.88
C ILE A 47 -24.99 7.23 -14.24
N THR A 48 -25.49 6.02 -14.47
CA THR A 48 -26.19 5.63 -15.70
C THR A 48 -27.58 5.11 -15.35
N ASP A 49 -28.64 5.73 -15.87
CA ASP A 49 -30.04 5.28 -15.67
C ASP A 49 -30.44 5.06 -14.19
N GLY A 50 -29.94 5.91 -13.29
CA GLY A 50 -30.18 5.79 -11.84
C GLY A 50 -29.32 4.74 -11.12
N THR A 51 -28.46 4.04 -11.84
CA THR A 51 -27.46 3.11 -11.29
C THR A 51 -26.13 3.83 -11.10
N THR A 52 -25.61 3.79 -9.87
CA THR A 52 -24.35 4.43 -9.50
C THR A 52 -23.21 3.41 -9.50
N THR A 53 -22.21 3.62 -10.36
CA THR A 53 -21.00 2.79 -10.45
C THR A 53 -19.78 3.61 -10.05
N TRP A 54 -19.00 3.08 -9.11
CA TRP A 54 -17.72 3.67 -8.69
C TRP A 54 -16.55 2.94 -9.34
N THR A 55 -15.76 3.67 -10.13
CA THR A 55 -14.55 3.15 -10.78
C THR A 55 -13.32 3.79 -10.15
N PRO A 56 -12.60 3.10 -9.25
CA PRO A 56 -11.41 3.65 -8.63
C PRO A 56 -10.22 3.70 -9.61
N VAL A 57 -9.42 4.77 -9.56
CA VAL A 57 -8.11 4.84 -10.25
C VAL A 57 -7.06 4.23 -9.32
N VAL A 58 -7.14 2.92 -9.10
CA VAL A 58 -6.14 2.17 -8.33
C VAL A 58 -5.27 1.38 -9.30
N ASP A 59 -3.95 1.63 -9.24
CA ASP A 59 -2.96 0.82 -9.96
C ASP A 59 -2.71 -0.48 -9.18
N ALA A 60 -3.48 -1.52 -9.51
CA ALA A 60 -3.35 -2.82 -8.89
C ALA A 60 -1.96 -3.44 -9.10
N GLY A 61 -1.29 -3.13 -10.21
CA GLY A 61 0.08 -3.59 -10.50
C GLY A 61 1.09 -3.02 -9.52
N ARG A 62 0.99 -1.72 -9.20
CA ARG A 62 1.83 -1.08 -8.16
C ARG A 62 1.57 -1.68 -6.78
N VAL A 63 0.31 -1.93 -6.42
CA VAL A 63 -0.03 -2.55 -5.13
C VAL A 63 0.57 -3.94 -5.03
N ALA A 64 0.43 -4.75 -6.08
CA ALA A 64 1.02 -6.08 -6.13
C ALA A 64 2.55 -6.01 -6.03
N MET A 65 3.19 -5.11 -6.76
CA MET A 65 4.65 -4.94 -6.75
C MET A 65 5.17 -4.55 -5.36
N ILE A 66 4.48 -3.66 -4.64
CA ILE A 66 4.85 -3.30 -3.27
C ILE A 66 4.77 -4.54 -2.37
N GLY A 67 3.68 -5.30 -2.44
CA GLY A 67 3.51 -6.52 -1.66
C GLY A 67 4.62 -7.55 -1.94
N VAL A 68 4.94 -7.77 -3.20
CA VAL A 68 6.00 -8.71 -3.63
C VAL A 68 7.38 -8.26 -3.12
N ILE A 69 7.73 -6.98 -3.29
CA ILE A 69 9.03 -6.45 -2.82
C ILE A 69 9.14 -6.56 -1.30
N THR A 70 8.10 -6.16 -0.56
CA THR A 70 8.09 -6.26 0.90
C THR A 70 8.22 -7.72 1.36
N GLY A 71 7.47 -8.64 0.73
CA GLY A 71 7.56 -10.07 1.03
C GLY A 71 8.94 -10.65 0.73
N LEU A 72 9.54 -10.27 -0.40
CA LEU A 72 10.88 -10.71 -0.79
C LEU A 72 11.96 -10.22 0.20
N ILE A 73 11.87 -8.96 0.63
CA ILE A 73 12.78 -8.40 1.65
C ILE A 73 12.61 -9.16 2.97
N ALA A 74 11.37 -9.37 3.42
CA ALA A 74 11.09 -10.11 4.64
C ALA A 74 11.63 -11.55 4.58
N ALA A 75 11.42 -12.26 3.47
CA ALA A 75 11.94 -13.60 3.26
C ALA A 75 13.48 -13.64 3.24
N THR A 76 14.11 -12.66 2.59
CA THR A 76 15.57 -12.52 2.55
C THR A 76 16.13 -12.31 3.95
N LEU A 77 15.54 -11.40 4.72
CA LEU A 77 15.97 -11.14 6.11
C LEU A 77 15.72 -12.35 7.02
N GLY A 78 14.58 -13.03 6.86
CA GLY A 78 14.29 -14.26 7.61
C GLY A 78 15.32 -15.36 7.32
N SER A 79 15.66 -15.55 6.04
CA SER A 79 16.67 -16.52 5.60
C SER A 79 18.05 -16.13 6.14
N ALA A 80 18.41 -14.85 6.06
CA ALA A 80 19.66 -14.33 6.62
C ALA A 80 19.72 -14.50 8.14
N ALA A 81 18.61 -14.33 8.85
CA ALA A 81 18.53 -14.54 10.29
C ALA A 81 18.77 -16.02 10.64
N VAL A 82 18.15 -16.95 9.90
CA VAL A 82 18.38 -18.39 10.06
C VAL A 82 19.84 -18.75 9.76
N LEU A 83 20.46 -18.13 8.75
CA LEU A 83 21.87 -18.35 8.45
C LEU A 83 22.82 -17.75 9.49
N ARG A 84 22.50 -16.56 10.04
CA ARG A 84 23.35 -15.83 10.99
C ARG A 84 23.26 -16.38 12.41
N GLN A 85 22.07 -16.74 12.85
CA GLN A 85 21.81 -17.37 14.12
C GLN A 85 21.04 -18.64 13.83
N PRO A 86 21.76 -19.69 13.38
CA PRO A 86 21.13 -20.98 13.25
C PRO A 86 20.38 -21.30 14.54
N PRO A 87 19.11 -21.70 14.45
CA PRO A 87 18.29 -21.97 15.63
C PRO A 87 18.73 -23.22 16.38
N TRP A 88 19.68 -23.99 15.82
CA TRP A 88 20.25 -25.13 16.51
C TRP A 88 21.23 -24.68 17.61
N PRO A 89 21.19 -25.35 18.78
CA PRO A 89 22.09 -25.07 19.90
C PRO A 89 23.55 -25.05 19.42
N LYS A 90 24.31 -24.03 19.87
CA LYS A 90 25.75 -23.98 19.63
C LYS A 90 26.38 -25.27 20.13
N MET A 91 26.87 -26.09 19.20
CA MET A 91 27.61 -27.30 19.50
C MET A 91 28.98 -26.90 20.07
N THR A 92 29.03 -26.64 21.38
CA THR A 92 30.30 -26.70 22.11
C THR A 92 30.65 -28.17 22.23
N ILE A 93 31.53 -28.65 21.36
CA ILE A 93 32.21 -29.92 21.55
C ILE A 93 33.18 -29.67 22.70
N GLU A 94 32.71 -29.86 23.93
CA GLU A 94 33.60 -30.06 25.06
C GLU A 94 34.22 -31.43 24.85
N SER A 95 35.44 -31.45 24.32
CA SER A 95 36.22 -32.68 24.22
C SER A 95 36.40 -33.20 25.63
N ASP A 96 35.60 -34.21 25.97
CA ASP A 96 35.72 -34.93 27.23
C ASP A 96 37.18 -35.35 27.37
N ARG A 97 37.84 -34.76 28.36
CA ARG A 97 39.24 -34.97 28.66
C ARG A 97 39.34 -36.42 29.13
N PHE A 98 39.65 -37.33 28.21
CA PHE A 98 39.98 -38.71 28.55
C PHE A 98 41.19 -38.71 29.50
N PRO A 99 41.02 -39.09 30.79
CA PRO A 99 42.12 -39.23 31.71
C PRO A 99 42.66 -40.66 31.54
N GLY A 100 43.70 -40.82 30.74
CA GLY A 100 44.21 -42.16 30.43
C GLY A 100 45.58 -42.15 29.76
N GLY A 101 46.56 -41.52 30.39
CA GLY A 101 47.96 -41.56 29.97
C GLY A 101 48.88 -41.94 31.13
N ASN A 102 48.89 -43.22 31.51
CA ASN A 102 50.01 -43.81 32.26
C ASN A 102 50.16 -45.31 31.96
N ARG A 103 50.92 -45.64 30.92
CA ARG A 103 51.74 -46.86 30.88
C ARG A 103 53.05 -46.56 30.18
#